data_AF-A0A523XV96-F1
#
_entry.id   AF-A0A523XV96-F1
#
_cell.length_a   1.000
_cell.length_b   1.000
_cell.length_c   1.000
_cell.angle_alpha   90.00
_cell.angle_beta   90.00
_cell.angle_gamma   90.00
#
_symmetry.space_group_name_H-M   'P 1'
#
loop_
_entity.id
_entity.type
_entity.pdbx_description
1 polymer ?
#
loop_
_entity_poly.entity_id
_entity_poly.type
_entity_poly.pdbx_seq_one_letter_code
_entity_poly.pdbx_strand_id
1 'polypeptide(L)'
;MKIDIFNHIFPKIFYDKMMEVAPKFKDMGKRVREVPVLVDLEARFRVMDQFDDYAQVICLASPPLEVLAGPELSPELAKVANDGMADYVAKYPERFPGFIASMPMNNPDATLGEMDRAIKDLKAVGVQFFSNVNGRPLDLPELKPLFEKMAAYDLPIWIHPTRGAN
;
A
#
# COMPACT_ATOMS: atom_id res chain seq x y z
N MET A 1 8.24 -4.72 -22.58
CA MET A 1 7.31 -4.64 -21.44
C MET A 1 7.30 -3.26 -20.85
N LYS A 2 6.13 -2.62 -20.80
CA LYS A 2 5.87 -1.36 -20.08
C LYS A 2 5.45 -1.70 -18.66
N ILE A 3 6.16 -1.15 -17.67
CA ILE A 3 5.86 -1.37 -16.27
C ILE A 3 5.36 -0.05 -15.67
N ASP A 4 4.11 -0.04 -15.24
CA ASP A 4 3.53 1.08 -14.50
C ASP A 4 3.81 0.92 -13.02
N ILE A 5 4.50 1.92 -12.47
CA ILE A 5 4.92 2.01 -11.07
C ILE A 5 4.17 3.11 -10.30
N PHE A 6 3.10 3.67 -10.86
CA PHE A 6 2.25 4.65 -10.18
C PHE A 6 0.77 4.36 -10.46
N ASN A 7 0.32 3.24 -9.92
CA ASN A 7 -1.05 2.78 -9.96
C ASN A 7 -1.51 2.39 -8.55
N HIS A 8 -2.81 2.49 -8.29
CA HIS A 8 -3.33 2.23 -6.96
C HIS A 8 -4.41 1.18 -6.99
N ILE A 9 -4.38 0.25 -6.04
CA ILE A 9 -5.40 -0.79 -5.89
C ILE A 9 -5.67 -1.05 -4.40
N PHE A 10 -6.84 -1.60 -4.11
CA PHE A 10 -7.21 -2.17 -2.83
C PHE A 10 -7.50 -3.67 -3.01
N PRO A 11 -6.72 -4.57 -2.39
CA PRO A 11 -7.13 -5.96 -2.27
C PRO A 11 -8.52 -6.06 -1.65
N LYS A 12 -9.37 -6.96 -2.17
CA LYS A 12 -10.77 -7.05 -1.72
C LYS A 12 -10.88 -7.29 -0.21
N ILE A 13 -10.01 -8.15 0.33
CA ILE A 13 -9.93 -8.45 1.76
C ILE A 13 -9.59 -7.21 2.60
N PHE A 14 -8.73 -6.34 2.09
CA PHE A 14 -8.38 -5.08 2.74
C PHE A 14 -9.51 -4.07 2.64
N TYR A 15 -10.13 -3.94 1.46
CA TYR A 15 -11.26 -3.04 1.27
C TYR A 15 -12.42 -3.38 2.23
N ASP A 16 -12.75 -4.66 2.39
CA ASP A 16 -13.81 -5.11 3.29
C ASP A 16 -13.47 -4.78 4.75
N LYS A 17 -12.24 -5.07 5.17
CA LYS A 17 -11.76 -4.73 6.52
C LYS A 17 -11.76 -3.21 6.77
N MET A 18 -11.32 -2.42 5.79
CA MET A 18 -11.33 -0.95 5.86
C MET A 18 -12.75 -0.41 6.05
N MET A 19 -13.74 -0.98 5.36
CA MET A 19 -15.15 -0.58 5.51
C MET A 19 -15.74 -0.96 6.87
N GLU A 20 -15.24 -2.02 7.51
CA GLU A 20 -15.62 -2.41 8.87
C GLU A 20 -15.06 -1.43 9.92
N VAL A 21 -13.76 -1.11 9.84
CA VAL A 21 -13.06 -0.41 10.94
C VAL A 21 -13.12 1.11 10.84
N ALA A 22 -13.38 1.67 9.65
CA ALA A 22 -13.26 3.11 9.41
C ALA A 22 -14.57 3.73 8.86
N PRO A 23 -15.69 3.68 9.61
CA PRO A 23 -17.01 4.11 9.11
C PRO A 23 -17.11 5.62 8.84
N LYS A 24 -16.15 6.43 9.29
CA LYS A 24 -16.05 7.86 8.93
C LYS A 24 -15.60 8.05 7.48
N PHE A 25 -14.99 7.03 6.87
CA PHE A 25 -14.60 7.02 5.47
C PHE A 25 -15.69 6.46 4.55
N LYS A 26 -16.97 6.63 4.88
CA LYS A 26 -18.10 6.21 4.02
C LYS A 26 -18.00 6.77 2.58
N ASP A 27 -17.36 7.93 2.41
CA ASP A 27 -17.07 8.50 1.08
C ASP A 27 -16.04 7.68 0.28
N MET A 28 -15.21 6.84 0.92
CA MET A 28 -14.38 5.87 0.20
C MET A 28 -15.22 4.88 -0.59
N GLY A 29 -16.39 4.49 -0.07
CA GLY A 29 -17.34 3.68 -0.82
C GLY A 29 -17.84 4.41 -2.07
N LYS A 30 -17.99 5.74 -2.03
CA LYS A 30 -18.31 6.55 -3.22
C LYS A 30 -17.15 6.58 -4.21
N ARG A 31 -15.92 6.83 -3.76
CA ARG A 31 -14.71 6.80 -4.61
C ARG A 31 -14.52 5.46 -5.30
N VAL A 32 -14.70 4.35 -4.59
CA VAL A 32 -14.59 3.00 -5.18
C VAL A 32 -15.69 2.73 -6.20
N ARG A 33 -16.91 3.22 -5.98
CA ARG A 33 -17.98 3.14 -7.00
C ARG A 33 -17.67 3.95 -8.26
N GLU A 34 -17.06 5.13 -8.10
CA GLU A 34 -16.69 6.00 -9.22
C GLU A 34 -15.42 5.50 -9.95
N VAL A 35 -14.56 4.73 -9.27
CA VAL A 35 -13.33 4.16 -9.82
C VAL A 35 -13.28 2.64 -9.52
N PRO A 36 -14.07 1.82 -10.25
CA PRO A 36 -14.21 0.40 -9.93
C PRO A 36 -12.91 -0.38 -9.95
N VAL A 37 -11.97 0.00 -10.81
CA VAL A 37 -10.63 -0.64 -10.95
C VAL A 37 -9.80 -0.62 -9.67
N LEU A 38 -10.19 0.17 -8.66
CA LEU A 38 -9.56 0.14 -7.34
C LEU A 38 -9.79 -1.18 -6.62
N VAL A 39 -10.93 -1.85 -6.81
CA VAL A 39 -11.28 -3.09 -6.07
C VAL A 39 -11.65 -4.25 -7.01
N ASP A 40 -12.21 -3.94 -8.18
CA ASP A 40 -12.62 -4.92 -9.19
C ASP A 40 -11.45 -5.23 -10.14
N LEU A 41 -10.88 -6.43 -9.99
CA LEU A 41 -9.79 -6.91 -10.83
C LEU A 41 -10.21 -7.13 -12.28
N GLU A 42 -11.45 -7.56 -12.54
CA GLU A 42 -11.94 -7.76 -13.90
C GLU A 42 -12.06 -6.42 -14.62
N ALA A 43 -12.56 -5.39 -13.93
CA ALA A 43 -12.56 -4.03 -14.46
C ALA A 43 -11.14 -3.52 -14.71
N ARG A 44 -10.20 -3.79 -13.79
CA ARG A 44 -8.80 -3.40 -13.96
C ARG A 44 -8.17 -4.08 -15.16
N PHE A 45 -8.31 -5.39 -15.31
CA PHE A 45 -7.73 -6.13 -16.43
C PHE A 45 -8.27 -5.66 -17.77
N ARG A 46 -9.58 -5.37 -17.88
CA ARG A 46 -10.15 -4.75 -19.09
C ARG A 46 -9.51 -3.41 -19.46
N VAL A 47 -9.04 -2.63 -18.48
CA VAL A 47 -8.29 -1.39 -18.75
C VAL A 47 -6.84 -1.68 -19.11
N MET A 48 -6.19 -2.60 -18.39
CA MET A 48 -4.80 -2.99 -18.69
C MET A 48 -4.65 -3.58 -20.09
N ASP A 49 -5.59 -4.42 -20.52
CA ASP A 49 -5.60 -5.08 -21.83
C ASP A 49 -5.80 -4.11 -23.00
N GLN A 50 -6.07 -2.81 -22.74
CA GLN A 50 -6.05 -1.75 -23.76
C GLN A 50 -4.62 -1.35 -24.16
N PHE A 51 -3.61 -1.82 -23.43
CA PHE A 51 -2.21 -1.50 -23.65
C PHE A 51 -1.41 -2.77 -23.94
N ASP A 52 -0.74 -2.81 -25.09
CA ASP A 52 0.13 -3.93 -25.43
C ASP A 52 1.34 -4.02 -24.47
N ASP A 53 1.65 -5.25 -24.04
CA ASP A 53 2.83 -5.59 -23.24
C ASP A 53 2.98 -4.70 -21.99
N TYR A 54 1.93 -4.67 -21.16
CA TYR A 54 1.78 -3.79 -20.00
C TYR A 54 1.55 -4.55 -18.69
N ALA A 55 2.27 -4.15 -17.65
CA ALA A 55 2.20 -4.72 -16.30
C ALA A 55 2.29 -3.62 -15.22
N GLN A 56 1.86 -3.93 -14.01
CA GLN A 56 1.77 -2.98 -12.89
C GLN A 56 2.52 -3.49 -11.66
N VAL A 57 3.47 -2.71 -11.14
CA VAL A 57 3.93 -2.92 -9.76
C VAL A 57 2.90 -2.25 -8.86
N ILE A 58 2.09 -3.06 -8.16
CA ILE A 58 0.89 -2.56 -7.48
C ILE A 58 1.23 -1.95 -6.12
N CYS A 59 0.57 -0.85 -5.76
CA CYS A 59 0.63 -0.27 -4.42
C CYS A 59 -0.75 0.15 -3.91
N LEU A 60 -0.87 0.32 -2.60
CA LEU A 60 -2.15 0.63 -1.95
C LEU A 60 -2.55 2.08 -2.22
N ALA A 61 -3.83 2.31 -2.51
CA ALA A 61 -4.35 3.66 -2.67
C ALA A 61 -4.41 4.44 -1.35
N SER A 62 -4.49 5.77 -1.44
CA SER A 62 -4.84 6.63 -0.31
C SER A 62 -6.26 6.32 0.20
N PRO A 63 -6.54 6.48 1.50
CA PRO A 63 -5.74 7.17 2.52
C PRO A 63 -4.60 6.34 3.15
N PRO A 64 -3.65 6.98 3.84
CA PRO A 64 -2.64 6.29 4.67
C PRO A 64 -3.27 5.41 5.75
N LEU A 65 -2.58 4.34 6.16
CA LEU A 65 -3.09 3.41 7.18
C LEU A 65 -3.25 4.09 8.54
N GLU A 66 -2.34 5.01 8.87
CA GLU A 66 -2.35 5.82 10.08
C GLU A 66 -3.52 6.82 10.16
N VAL A 67 -4.18 7.08 9.02
CA VAL A 67 -5.40 7.88 8.92
C VAL A 67 -6.64 7.00 9.09
N LEU A 68 -6.56 5.73 8.68
CA LEU A 68 -7.65 4.75 8.82
C LEU A 68 -7.79 4.24 10.26
N ALA A 69 -6.67 4.07 10.97
CA ALA A 69 -6.65 3.46 12.29
C ALA A 69 -5.52 4.00 13.18
N GLY A 70 -5.74 3.94 14.49
CA GLY A 70 -4.71 4.22 15.50
C GLY A 70 -3.59 3.16 15.52
N PRO A 71 -2.51 3.40 16.28
CA PRO A 71 -1.29 2.58 16.27
C PRO A 71 -1.48 1.12 16.73
N GLU A 72 -2.59 0.81 17.40
CA GLU A 72 -2.95 -0.55 17.82
C GLU A 72 -3.55 -1.39 16.69
N LEU A 73 -4.24 -0.76 15.73
CA LEU A 73 -5.00 -1.46 14.68
C LEU A 73 -4.39 -1.27 13.29
N SER A 74 -3.66 -0.18 13.05
CA SER A 74 -2.95 0.03 11.77
C SER A 74 -1.99 -1.12 11.40
N PRO A 75 -1.31 -1.83 12.32
CA PRO A 75 -0.48 -2.97 11.95
C PRO A 75 -1.29 -4.15 11.39
N GLU A 76 -2.48 -4.41 11.92
CA GLU A 76 -3.38 -5.44 11.39
C GLU A 76 -3.83 -5.06 9.97
N LEU A 77 -4.19 -3.80 9.75
CA LEU A 77 -4.56 -3.30 8.43
C LEU A 77 -3.41 -3.42 7.41
N ALA A 78 -2.18 -3.12 7.82
CA ALA A 78 -0.99 -3.28 6.99
C ALA A 78 -0.80 -4.74 6.57
N LYS A 79 -0.93 -5.67 7.53
CA LYS A 79 -0.82 -7.11 7.24
C LYS A 79 -1.87 -7.58 6.24
N VAL A 80 -3.14 -7.24 6.46
CA VAL A 80 -4.24 -7.61 5.56
C VAL A 80 -4.04 -7.00 4.16
N ALA A 81 -3.58 -5.76 4.07
CA ALA A 81 -3.25 -5.13 2.80
C ALA A 81 -2.12 -5.87 2.07
N ASN A 82 -1.00 -6.10 2.75
CA ASN A 82 0.19 -6.69 2.17
C ASN A 82 -0.01 -8.16 1.79
N ASP A 83 -0.75 -8.93 2.60
CA ASP A 83 -1.12 -10.32 2.29
C ASP A 83 -2.00 -10.38 1.03
N GLY A 84 -2.95 -9.46 0.89
CA GLY A 84 -3.79 -9.36 -0.30
C GLY A 84 -3.03 -8.94 -1.56
N MET A 85 -2.06 -8.03 -1.44
CA MET A 85 -1.18 -7.65 -2.54
C MET A 85 -0.30 -8.82 -2.98
N ALA A 86 0.29 -9.54 -2.03
CA ALA A 86 1.11 -10.72 -2.31
C ALA A 86 0.29 -11.84 -2.99
N ASP A 87 -0.95 -12.08 -2.54
CA ASP A 87 -1.87 -13.02 -3.19
C ASP A 87 -2.18 -12.62 -4.65
N TYR A 88 -2.38 -11.34 -4.92
CA TYR A 88 -2.59 -10.84 -6.30
C TYR A 88 -1.35 -11.04 -7.18
N VAL A 89 -0.15 -10.73 -6.68
CA VAL A 89 1.11 -10.97 -7.40
C VAL A 89 1.31 -12.47 -7.67
N ALA A 90 1.02 -13.33 -6.70
CA ALA A 90 1.14 -14.78 -6.86
C ALA A 90 0.15 -15.35 -7.90
N LYS A 91 -1.09 -14.83 -7.94
CA LYS A 91 -2.13 -15.29 -8.87
C LYS A 91 -1.97 -14.75 -10.29
N TYR A 92 -1.45 -13.53 -10.43
CA TYR A 92 -1.40 -12.82 -11.71
C TYR A 92 0.00 -12.24 -12.00
N PRO A 93 1.09 -13.02 -11.97
CA PRO A 93 2.46 -12.50 -12.04
C PRO A 93 2.77 -11.76 -13.35
N GLU A 94 2.15 -12.16 -14.46
CA GLU A 94 2.29 -11.49 -15.77
C GLU A 94 1.64 -10.10 -15.83
N ARG A 95 0.67 -9.85 -14.94
CA ARG A 95 -0.03 -8.55 -14.82
C ARG A 95 0.56 -7.73 -13.68
N PHE A 96 0.94 -8.40 -12.60
CA PHE A 96 1.47 -7.82 -11.37
C PHE A 96 2.83 -8.44 -11.03
N PRO A 97 3.94 -7.95 -11.62
CA PRO A 97 5.28 -8.50 -11.41
C PRO A 97 5.83 -8.26 -9.99
N GLY A 98 5.17 -7.42 -9.19
CA GLY A 98 5.56 -7.15 -7.82
C GLY A 98 4.59 -6.19 -7.14
N PHE A 99 4.78 -5.97 -5.84
CA PHE A 99 4.02 -5.00 -5.08
C PHE A 99 4.91 -4.20 -4.13
N ILE A 100 4.42 -3.01 -3.78
CA ILE A 100 5.03 -2.14 -2.78
C ILE A 100 4.20 -2.22 -1.50
N ALA A 101 4.84 -2.64 -0.42
CA ALA A 101 4.17 -2.89 0.84
C ALA A 101 3.78 -1.58 1.55
N SER A 102 2.57 -1.54 2.10
CA SER A 102 2.09 -0.40 2.89
C SER A 102 2.43 -0.57 4.35
N MET A 103 2.79 0.52 5.01
CA MET A 103 3.38 0.51 6.36
C MET A 103 2.53 1.24 7.39
N PRO A 104 2.40 0.71 8.62
CA PRO A 104 1.64 1.35 9.71
C PRO A 104 2.49 2.43 10.39
N MET A 105 2.78 3.53 9.69
CA MET A 105 3.82 4.51 10.08
C MET A 105 3.56 5.23 11.43
N ASN A 106 2.35 5.16 11.98
CA ASN A 106 2.06 5.63 13.34
C ASN A 106 2.54 4.68 14.45
N ASN A 107 3.11 3.53 14.10
CA ASN A 107 3.74 2.57 15.00
C ASN A 107 5.09 2.12 14.41
N PRO A 108 6.21 2.82 14.72
CA PRO A 108 7.52 2.54 14.15
C PRO A 108 8.04 1.13 14.43
N ASP A 109 7.81 0.60 15.64
CA ASP A 109 8.25 -0.75 16.01
C ASP A 109 7.52 -1.82 15.20
N ALA A 110 6.20 -1.70 15.08
CA ALA A 110 5.41 -2.60 14.23
C ALA A 110 5.78 -2.44 12.74
N THR A 111 6.12 -1.22 12.31
CA THR A 111 6.57 -0.96 10.94
C THR A 111 7.88 -1.69 10.64
N LEU A 112 8.87 -1.64 11.53
CA LEU A 112 10.14 -2.37 11.36
C LEU A 112 9.91 -3.87 11.17
N GLY A 113 9.01 -4.46 11.97
CA GLY A 113 8.66 -5.87 11.86
C GLY A 113 7.91 -6.19 10.56
N GLU A 114 6.97 -5.35 10.15
CA GLU A 114 6.20 -5.56 8.92
C GLU A 114 7.04 -5.36 7.66
N MET A 115 8.03 -4.46 7.67
CA MET A 115 9.00 -4.33 6.58
C MET A 115 9.78 -5.63 6.37
N ASP A 116 10.27 -6.24 7.46
CA ASP A 116 11.00 -7.51 7.37
C ASP A 116 10.10 -8.61 6.82
N ARG A 117 8.87 -8.75 7.33
CA ARG A 117 7.91 -9.76 6.87
C ARG A 117 7.52 -9.54 5.41
N ALA A 118 7.16 -8.32 5.03
CA ALA A 118 6.72 -8.01 3.68
C ALA A 118 7.83 -8.29 2.65
N ILE A 119 9.08 -7.92 2.95
CA ILE A 119 10.20 -8.13 2.03
C ILE A 119 10.64 -9.59 2.00
N LYS A 120 10.89 -10.21 3.17
CA LYS A 120 11.47 -11.56 3.23
C LYS A 120 10.45 -12.64 2.93
N ASP A 121 9.26 -12.54 3.49
CA ASP A 121 8.26 -13.61 3.45
C ASP A 121 7.31 -13.40 2.26
N LEU A 122 6.83 -12.17 2.06
CA LEU A 122 5.88 -11.85 1.00
C LEU A 122 6.51 -11.41 -0.33
N LYS A 123 7.83 -11.16 -0.36
CA LYS A 123 8.58 -10.73 -1.55
C LYS A 123 8.15 -9.35 -2.10
N ALA A 124 7.76 -8.43 -1.21
CA ALA A 124 7.59 -7.03 -1.57
C ALA A 124 8.88 -6.47 -2.18
N VAL A 125 8.75 -5.69 -3.26
CA VAL A 125 9.90 -5.12 -3.99
C VAL A 125 10.23 -3.69 -3.55
N GLY A 126 9.63 -3.26 -2.44
CA GLY A 126 9.79 -1.94 -1.84
C GLY A 126 8.68 -1.66 -0.83
N VAL A 127 8.72 -0.48 -0.23
CA VAL A 127 7.71 -0.02 0.74
C VAL A 127 7.17 1.35 0.36
N GLN A 128 5.94 1.66 0.75
CA GLN A 128 5.30 2.95 0.52
C GLN A 128 5.19 3.71 1.84
N PHE A 129 5.73 4.93 1.85
CA PHE A 129 5.48 5.95 2.87
C PHE A 129 4.65 7.09 2.28
N PHE A 130 3.87 7.77 3.10
CA PHE A 130 3.28 9.03 2.70
C PHE A 130 4.18 10.20 3.09
N SER A 131 4.03 11.35 2.42
CA SER A 131 4.88 12.53 2.62
C SER A 131 4.87 13.11 4.04
N ASN A 132 3.96 12.66 4.91
CA ASN A 132 3.97 12.87 6.36
C ASN A 132 3.21 11.73 7.05
N VAL A 133 3.43 11.57 8.36
CA VAL A 133 2.70 10.64 9.23
C VAL A 133 1.78 11.46 10.14
N ASN A 134 0.49 11.55 9.82
CA ASN A 134 -0.48 12.37 10.57
C ASN A 134 0.01 13.82 10.82
N GLY A 135 0.56 14.46 9.78
CA GLY A 135 1.11 15.82 9.82
C GLY A 135 2.56 15.92 10.28
N ARG A 136 3.14 14.83 10.82
CA ARG A 136 4.53 14.79 11.29
C ARG A 136 5.50 14.54 10.13
N PRO A 137 6.60 15.29 10.01
CA PRO A 137 7.54 15.12 8.90
C PRO A 137 8.32 13.80 9.00
N LEU A 138 8.85 13.34 7.87
CA LEU A 138 9.55 12.05 7.76
C LEU A 138 11.01 12.09 8.27
N ASP A 139 11.57 13.27 8.49
CA ASP A 139 12.96 13.47 8.93
C ASP A 139 13.13 13.40 10.46
N LEU A 140 12.07 13.03 11.18
CA LEU A 140 12.11 12.87 12.62
C LEU A 140 13.06 11.73 13.03
N PRO A 141 13.87 11.90 14.09
CA PRO A 141 14.86 10.90 14.51
C PRO A 141 14.31 9.50 14.75
N GLU A 142 13.08 9.37 15.24
CA GLU A 142 12.42 8.08 15.48
C GLU A 142 12.05 7.32 14.20
N LEU A 143 11.99 7.99 13.04
CA LEU A 143 11.74 7.35 11.75
C LEU A 143 13.05 6.96 11.03
N LYS A 144 14.20 7.48 11.48
CA LYS A 144 15.52 7.15 10.92
C LYS A 144 15.80 5.64 10.82
N PRO A 145 15.45 4.80 11.83
CA PRO A 145 15.65 3.36 11.74
C PRO A 145 14.91 2.70 10.56
N LEU A 146 13.77 3.26 10.13
CA LEU A 146 13.01 2.76 8.98
C LEU A 146 13.79 2.96 7.68
N PHE A 147 14.38 4.16 7.50
CA PHE A 147 15.22 4.47 6.34
C PHE A 147 16.51 3.64 6.33
N GLU A 148 17.16 3.48 7.49
CA GLU A 148 18.35 2.62 7.62
C GLU A 148 18.05 1.17 7.26
N LYS A 149 16.89 0.65 7.70
CA LYS A 149 16.45 -0.70 7.34
C LYS A 149 16.25 -0.85 5.84
N MET A 150 15.58 0.09 5.16
CA MET A 150 15.42 0.03 3.71
C MET A 150 16.74 0.17 2.95
N ALA A 151 17.65 1.03 3.43
CA ALA A 151 18.99 1.13 2.87
C ALA A 151 19.76 -0.20 3.00
N ALA A 152 19.62 -0.90 4.13
CA ALA A 152 20.24 -2.22 4.33
C ALA A 152 19.63 -3.31 3.43
N TYR A 153 18.34 -3.22 3.09
CA TYR A 153 17.70 -4.11 2.12
C TYR A 153 18.05 -3.78 0.67
N ASP A 154 18.60 -2.58 0.41
CA ASP A 154 18.83 -2.05 -0.93
C ASP A 154 17.54 -2.06 -1.80
N LEU A 155 16.43 -1.63 -1.18
CA LEU A 155 15.11 -1.58 -1.82
C LEU A 155 14.51 -0.16 -1.77
N PRO A 156 13.67 0.22 -2.75
CA PRO A 156 13.13 1.57 -2.84
C PRO A 156 12.05 1.85 -1.78
N ILE A 157 11.97 3.13 -1.41
CA ILE A 157 10.84 3.71 -0.69
C ILE A 157 10.05 4.57 -1.67
N TRP A 158 8.79 4.24 -1.91
CA TRP A 158 7.87 5.10 -2.66
C TRP A 158 7.26 6.13 -1.73
N ILE A 159 7.56 7.41 -1.98
CA ILE A 159 6.96 8.51 -1.23
C ILE A 159 5.71 8.97 -1.97
N HIS A 160 4.55 8.60 -1.45
CA HIS A 160 3.25 9.01 -1.99
C HIS A 160 2.82 10.37 -1.39
N PRO A 161 2.34 11.33 -2.21
CA PRO A 161 1.84 12.59 -1.68
C PRO A 161 0.58 12.37 -0.83
N THR A 162 0.49 13.07 0.30
CA THR A 162 -0.77 13.21 1.05
C THR A 162 -1.15 14.68 1.20
N ARG A 163 -2.45 14.96 1.22
CA ARG A 163 -2.99 16.30 1.51
C ARG A 163 -3.32 16.35 3.00
N GLY A 164 -2.86 17.39 3.70
CA GLY A 164 -3.21 17.63 5.11
C GLY A 164 -2.03 17.67 6.08
N ALA A 165 -1.02 18.50 5.79
CA ALA A 165 0.04 18.84 6.76
C ALA A 165 -0.37 19.99 7.71
N ASN A 166 -1.67 20.33 7.76
CA ASN A 166 -2.17 21.54 8.40
C ASN A 166 -2.85 21.21 9.73
#